data_AF-A0A3C1S086-F1
#
_entry.id   AF-A0A3C1S086-F1
#
_cell.length_a   1.000
_cell.length_b   1.000
_cell.length_c   1.000
_cell.angle_alpha   90.00
_cell.angle_beta   90.00
_cell.angle_gamma   90.00
#
_symmetry.space_group_name_H-M   'P 1'
#
loop_
_entity.id
_entity.type
_entity.pdbx_description
1 polymer ?
#
loop_
_entity_poly.entity_id
_entity_poly.type
_entity_poly.pdbx_seq_one_letter_code
_entity_poly.pdbx_strand_id
1 'polypeptide(L)'
;MKRKQKINFRIYLRAIVTLGLLLAWSLVTFTGFLLWFIPKGQKVGHGFLFWGLTRHGWGDIHFIISLVALGFTLIHIILYWRSLSQLVRYLITVHTPLKLRS
;
A
#
# COMPACT_ATOMS: atom_id res chain seq x y z
N MET A 1 -14.49 39.09 -1.02
CA MET A 1 -13.06 38.88 -0.63
C MET A 1 -12.64 37.45 -0.98
N LYS A 2 -11.75 37.25 -1.96
CA LYS A 2 -11.20 35.91 -2.29
C LYS A 2 -10.13 35.55 -1.25
N ARG A 3 -10.44 34.63 -0.34
CA ARG A 3 -9.49 34.09 0.64
C ARG A 3 -8.39 33.36 -0.12
N LYS A 4 -7.18 33.93 -0.22
CA LYS A 4 -6.00 33.21 -0.76
C LYS A 4 -5.69 32.05 0.20
N GLN A 5 -6.22 30.87 -0.08
CA GLN A 5 -5.88 29.66 0.67
C GLN A 5 -4.39 29.37 0.45
N LYS A 6 -3.62 29.37 1.53
CA LYS A 6 -2.23 28.91 1.50
C LYS A 6 -2.25 27.41 1.23
N ILE A 7 -1.76 27.01 0.05
CA ILE A 7 -1.66 25.61 -0.35
C ILE A 7 -0.67 24.92 0.58
N ASN A 8 -1.17 24.07 1.47
CA ASN A 8 -0.33 23.26 2.35
C ASN A 8 0.20 22.06 1.57
N PHE A 9 1.33 22.23 0.87
CA PHE A 9 1.96 21.20 0.05
C PHE A 9 2.07 19.83 0.74
N ARG A 10 2.32 19.81 2.06
CA ARG A 10 2.35 18.58 2.86
C ARG A 10 1.05 17.78 2.85
N ILE A 11 -0.10 18.46 2.81
CA ILE A 11 -1.42 17.80 2.76
C ILE A 11 -1.62 17.16 1.39
N TYR A 12 -1.27 17.85 0.32
CA TYR A 12 -1.34 17.31 -1.04
C TYR A 12 -0.40 16.11 -1.22
N LEU A 13 0.83 16.19 -0.73
CA LEU A 13 1.78 15.08 -0.78
C LEU A 13 1.23 13.84 -0.06
N ARG A 14 0.65 14.03 1.14
CA ARG A 14 0.00 12.96 1.89
C ARG A 14 -1.18 12.35 1.14
N ALA A 15 -2.03 13.18 0.53
CA ALA A 15 -3.17 12.72 -0.25
C ALA A 15 -2.72 11.90 -1.47
N ILE A 16 -1.73 12.39 -2.22
CA ILE A 16 -1.17 11.70 -3.39
C ILE A 16 -0.58 10.35 -3.00
N VAL A 17 0.23 10.29 -1.94
CA VAL A 17 0.83 9.04 -1.48
C VAL A 17 -0.24 8.04 -1.01
N THR A 18 -1.28 8.52 -0.32
CA THR A 18 -2.37 7.65 0.16
C THR A 18 -3.22 7.11 -0.99
N LEU A 19 -3.58 7.95 -1.96
CA LEU A 19 -4.31 7.54 -3.15
C LEU A 19 -3.46 6.59 -4.03
N GLY A 20 -2.17 6.89 -4.18
CA GLY A 20 -1.22 6.02 -4.88
C GLY A 20 -1.11 4.64 -4.24
N LEU A 21 -1.07 4.58 -2.91
CA LEU A 21 -1.12 3.32 -2.15
C LEU A 21 -2.40 2.53 -2.39
N LEU A 22 -3.56 3.19 -2.32
CA LEU A 22 -4.84 2.53 -2.55
C LEU A 22 -4.90 1.93 -3.96
N LEU A 23 -4.49 2.69 -4.98
CA LEU A 23 -4.45 2.21 -6.35
C LEU A 23 -3.45 1.07 -6.53
N ALA A 24 -2.22 1.22 -6.02
CA ALA A 24 -1.17 0.22 -6.15
C ALA A 24 -1.60 -1.11 -5.50
N TRP A 25 -2.07 -1.08 -4.25
CA TRP A 25 -2.54 -2.29 -3.58
C TRP A 25 -3.79 -2.90 -4.24
N SER A 26 -4.70 -2.08 -4.76
CA SER A 26 -5.85 -2.61 -5.52
C SER A 26 -5.40 -3.38 -6.77
N LEU A 27 -4.40 -2.88 -7.49
CA LEU A 27 -3.83 -3.56 -8.66
C LEU A 27 -3.06 -4.83 -8.27
N VAL A 28 -2.29 -4.80 -7.18
CA VAL A 28 -1.64 -6.01 -6.62
C VAL A 28 -2.69 -7.06 -6.29
N THR A 29 -3.75 -6.68 -5.60
CA THR A 29 -4.84 -7.60 -5.25
C THR A 29 -5.54 -8.16 -6.48
N PHE A 30 -5.87 -7.30 -7.46
CA PHE A 30 -6.50 -7.73 -8.70
C PHE A 30 -5.65 -8.74 -9.48
N THR A 31 -4.37 -8.43 -9.69
CA THR A 31 -3.43 -9.32 -10.38
C THR A 31 -3.14 -10.59 -9.59
N GLY A 32 -3.11 -10.52 -8.26
CA GLY A 32 -2.98 -11.68 -7.38
C GLY A 32 -4.19 -12.61 -7.46
N PHE A 33 -5.41 -12.07 -7.47
CA PHE A 33 -6.62 -12.85 -7.72
C PHE A 33 -6.60 -13.49 -9.11
N LEU A 34 -6.22 -12.73 -10.13
CA LEU A 34 -6.09 -13.25 -11.49
C LEU A 34 -5.13 -14.44 -11.54
N LEU A 35 -4.00 -14.37 -10.82
CA LEU A 35 -3.04 -15.46 -10.71
C LEU A 35 -3.56 -16.67 -9.91
N TRP A 36 -4.41 -16.43 -8.91
CA TRP A 36 -5.00 -17.46 -8.06
C TRP A 36 -6.07 -18.28 -8.79
N PHE A 37 -6.87 -17.65 -9.65
CA PHE A 37 -7.89 -18.34 -10.45
C PHE A 37 -7.32 -19.28 -11.52
N ILE A 38 -6.01 -19.23 -11.79
CA ILE A 38 -5.38 -20.09 -12.80
C ILE A 38 -5.17 -21.50 -12.22
N PRO A 39 -5.74 -22.55 -12.83
CA PRO A 39 -5.52 -23.92 -12.40
C PRO A 39 -4.02 -24.27 -12.46
N LYS A 40 -3.48 -24.81 -11.37
CA LYS A 40 -2.10 -25.28 -11.31
C LYS A 40 -2.04 -26.69 -11.92
N GLY A 41 -1.50 -26.83 -13.14
CA GLY A 41 -1.33 -28.13 -13.79
C GLY A 41 -0.22 -28.12 -14.85
N GLN A 42 0.48 -29.25 -15.02
CA GLN A 42 1.64 -29.41 -15.90
C GLN A 42 1.38 -29.11 -17.39
N LYS A 43 0.12 -29.04 -17.83
CA LYS A 43 -0.27 -28.74 -19.23
C LYS A 43 -0.67 -27.28 -19.49
N VAL A 44 -0.61 -26.40 -18.48
CA VAL A 44 -1.14 -25.02 -18.56
C VAL A 44 -0.10 -24.00 -19.03
N GLY A 45 1.12 -24.45 -19.39
CA GLY A 45 2.22 -23.58 -19.87
C GLY A 45 1.91 -22.78 -21.14
N HIS A 46 0.84 -23.11 -21.86
CA HIS A 46 0.43 -22.45 -23.12
C HIS A 46 -0.99 -21.86 -23.08
N GLY A 47 -1.63 -21.82 -21.91
CA GLY A 47 -2.91 -21.12 -21.78
C GLY A 47 -2.67 -19.62 -21.80
N PHE A 48 -2.92 -18.96 -22.93
CA PHE A 48 -3.05 -17.51 -22.99
C PHE A 48 -4.14 -17.10 -22.00
N LEU A 49 -3.73 -16.41 -20.94
CA LEU A 49 -4.64 -15.77 -20.01
C LEU A 49 -4.91 -14.36 -20.51
N PHE A 50 -6.00 -13.79 -20.00
CA PHE A 50 -6.51 -12.45 -20.25
C PHE A 50 -5.47 -11.52 -20.91
N TRP A 51 -5.80 -10.96 -22.08
CA TRP A 51 -4.88 -10.15 -22.91
C TRP A 51 -3.76 -10.93 -23.62
N GLY A 52 -3.84 -12.25 -23.77
CA GLY A 52 -2.81 -13.01 -24.48
C GLY A 52 -1.48 -13.13 -23.72
N LEU A 53 -1.50 -12.92 -22.40
CA LEU A 53 -0.34 -13.06 -21.53
C LEU A 53 -0.35 -14.44 -20.87
N THR A 54 0.82 -15.06 -20.74
CA THR A 54 0.93 -16.32 -19.99
C THR A 54 0.80 -16.07 -18.49
N ARG A 55 0.58 -17.13 -17.71
CA ARG A 55 0.64 -17.07 -16.24
C ARG A 55 1.94 -16.45 -15.73
N HIS A 56 3.05 -16.71 -16.43
CA HIS A 56 4.35 -16.16 -16.07
C HIS A 56 4.40 -14.64 -16.29
N GLY A 57 3.92 -14.16 -17.44
CA GLY A 57 3.86 -12.73 -17.73
C GLY A 57 2.97 -11.97 -16.74
N TRP A 58 1.82 -12.53 -16.34
CA TRP A 58 1.00 -11.96 -15.26
C TRP A 58 1.71 -11.99 -13.90
N GLY A 59 2.56 -12.99 -13.65
CA GLY A 59 3.44 -13.07 -12.48
C GLY A 59 4.46 -11.95 -12.45
N ASP A 60 5.11 -11.66 -13.58
CA ASP A 60 6.10 -10.58 -13.69
C ASP A 60 5.46 -9.21 -13.47
N ILE A 61 4.28 -8.98 -14.07
CA ILE A 61 3.49 -7.75 -13.86
C ILE A 61 3.11 -7.61 -12.38
N HIS A 62 2.57 -8.68 -11.78
CA HIS A 62 2.21 -8.68 -10.36
C HIS A 62 3.42 -8.37 -9.46
N PHE A 63 4.59 -8.92 -9.77
CA PHE A 63 5.82 -8.68 -9.04
C PHE A 63 6.27 -7.22 -9.13
N ILE A 64 6.29 -6.63 -10.33
CA ILE A 64 6.68 -5.22 -10.52
C ILE A 64 5.72 -4.27 -9.79
N ILE A 65 4.40 -4.49 -9.92
CA ILE A 65 3.40 -3.66 -9.22
C ILE A 65 3.55 -3.81 -7.71
N SER A 66 3.83 -5.02 -7.21
CA SER A 66 4.07 -5.27 -5.78
C SER A 66 5.31 -4.54 -5.27
N LEU A 67 6.39 -4.51 -6.06
CA LEU A 67 7.61 -3.78 -5.71
C LEU A 67 7.37 -2.27 -5.65
N VAL A 68 6.61 -1.72 -6.60
CA VAL A 68 6.19 -0.31 -6.57
C VAL A 68 5.31 -0.02 -5.36
N ALA A 69 4.31 -0.87 -5.08
CA ALA A 69 3.44 -0.74 -3.91
C ALA A 69 4.24 -0.77 -2.59
N LEU A 70 5.27 -1.62 -2.51
CA LEU A 70 6.18 -1.68 -1.37
C LEU A 70 6.96 -0.36 -1.22
N GLY A 71 7.50 0.19 -2.30
CA GLY A 71 8.16 1.49 -2.28
C GLY A 71 7.26 2.63 -1.79
N PHE A 72 6.02 2.70 -2.29
CA PHE A 72 5.02 3.65 -1.82
C PHE A 72 4.68 3.46 -0.33
N THR A 73 4.61 2.21 0.13
CA THR A 73 4.37 1.88 1.55
C THR A 73 5.50 2.40 2.43
N LEU A 74 6.76 2.24 2.03
CA LEU A 74 7.90 2.78 2.77
C LEU A 74 7.86 4.31 2.84
N ILE A 75 7.61 4.98 1.72
CA ILE A 75 7.47 6.44 1.66
C ILE A 75 6.34 6.91 2.59
N HIS A 76 5.21 6.21 2.58
CA HIS A 76 4.09 6.51 3.45
C HIS A 76 4.47 6.37 4.93
N ILE A 77 5.12 5.28 5.33
CA ILE A 77 5.58 5.08 6.70
C ILE A 77 6.52 6.23 7.12
N ILE A 78 7.47 6.62 6.28
CA ILE A 78 8.40 7.72 6.57
C ILE A 78 7.65 9.06 6.75
N LEU A 79 6.70 9.37 5.86
CA LEU A 79 5.89 10.60 5.94
C LEU A 79 4.99 10.66 7.19
N TYR A 80 4.53 9.51 7.66
CA TYR A 80 3.65 9.37 8.83
C TYR A 80 4.38 8.94 10.11
N TRP A 81 5.71 8.75 10.07
CA TRP A 81 6.52 8.22 11.16
C TRP A 81 6.36 9.00 12.48
N ARG A 82 6.29 10.33 12.39
CA ARG A 82 6.08 11.18 13.57
C ARG A 82 4.70 10.97 14.21
N SER A 83 3.66 10.82 13.41
CA SER A 83 2.31 10.53 13.91
C SER A 83 2.24 9.13 14.50
N LEU A 84 2.85 8.15 13.84
CA LEU A 84 2.87 6.75 14.29
C LEU A 84 3.59 6.62 15.63
N SER A 85 4.79 7.21 15.76
CA SER A 85 5.54 7.18 17.02
C SER A 85 4.80 7.85 18.18
N GLN A 86 4.04 8.94 17.93
CA GLN A 86 3.19 9.56 18.95
C GLN A 86 2.03 8.66 19.36
N LEU A 87 1.36 8.03 18.39
CA LEU A 87 0.28 7.07 18.65
C LEU A 87 0.78 5.86 19.45
N VAL A 88 1.92 5.28 19.08
CA VAL A 88 2.52 4.16 19.79
C VAL A 88 2.89 4.56 21.22
N ARG A 89 3.51 5.72 21.42
CA ARG A 89 3.82 6.25 22.76
C ARG A 89 2.55 6.45 23.58
N TYR A 90 1.49 6.99 22.97
CA TYR A 90 0.20 7.17 23.61
C TYR A 90 -0.41 5.83 24.04
N LEU A 91 -0.47 4.84 23.15
CA LEU A 91 -1.02 3.51 23.44
C LEU A 91 -0.27 2.81 24.58
N ILE A 92 1.06 2.90 24.60
CA ILE A 92 1.89 2.34 25.69
C ILE A 92 1.62 3.09 27.00
N THR A 93 1.51 4.42 26.96
CA THR A 93 1.33 5.25 28.17
C THR A 93 -0.06 5.08 28.78
N VAL A 94 -1.11 4.90 27.96
CA VAL A 94 -2.49 4.71 28.41
C VAL A 94 -2.69 3.37 29.14
N HIS A 95 -1.91 2.34 28.79
CA HIS A 95 -1.96 1.04 29.47
C HIS A 95 -1.02 0.94 30.68
N THR A 96 -0.21 1.95 30.98
CA THR A 96 0.55 1.99 32.24
C THR A 96 -0.40 2.43 33.35
N PRO A 97 -0.80 1.54 34.28
CA PRO A 97 -1.67 1.94 35.38
C PRO A 97 -0.97 3.03 36.20
N LEU A 98 -1.72 4.09 36.49
CA LEU A 98 -1.37 5.23 37.34
C LEU A 98 -1.14 4.77 38.81
N LYS A 99 -0.16 3.90 39.07
CA LYS A 99 0.07 3.32 40.41
C LYS A 99 1.39 3.73 41.06
N LEU A 100 2.04 4.80 40.60
CA LEU A 100 3.33 5.26 41.18
C LEU A 100 3.45 6.80 41.19
N ARG A 101 2.40 7.50 41.64
CA ARG A 101 2.49 8.92 42.00
C ARG A 101 1.72 9.16 43.29
N SER A 102 2.25 8.62 44.38
CA SER A 102 1.93 8.99 45.77
C SER A 102 3.20 9.48 46.43
#